data_AF-A0A956HC63-F1
#
_entry.id   AF-A0A956HC63-F1
#
_cell.length_a   1.000
_cell.length_b   1.000
_cell.length_c   1.000
_cell.angle_alpha   90.00
_cell.angle_beta   90.00
_cell.angle_gamma   90.00
#
_symmetry.space_group_name_H-M   'P 1'
#
loop_
_entity.id
_entity.type
_entity.pdbx_description
1 polymer ?
#
loop_
_entity_poly.entity_id
_entity_poly.type
_entity_poly.pdbx_seq_one_letter_code
_entity_poly.pdbx_strand_id
1 'polypeptide(L)'
;QATLFNAADVIVWLDLPRRQYMPALTARTLKRAITREELWNGNRERLRELLSLDPYRSIVMWAWYDYERKRAKYEERFAEDRWQHLRLERLRSPAEVRDWLAANRE
;
A
#
# COMPACT_ATOMS: atom_id res chain seq x y z
N GLN A 1 15.99 9.61 16.33
CA GLN A 1 15.26 10.30 15.25
C GLN A 1 13.78 10.20 15.58
N ALA A 2 13.05 11.31 15.67
CA ALA A 2 11.60 11.29 15.86
C ALA A 2 10.99 10.66 14.61
N THR A 3 10.48 9.45 14.74
CA THR A 3 9.70 8.81 13.67
C THR A 3 8.33 9.51 13.60
N LEU A 4 7.74 9.57 12.41
CA LEU A 4 6.39 10.11 12.18
C LEU A 4 5.36 9.57 13.19
N PHE A 5 5.56 8.34 13.66
CA PHE A 5 4.73 7.67 14.65
C PHE A 5 4.77 8.28 16.06
N ASN A 6 5.84 8.99 16.46
CA ASN A 6 5.92 9.57 17.80
C ASN A 6 4.97 10.75 18.01
N ALA A 7 4.51 11.36 16.92
CA ALA A 7 3.63 12.52 16.93
C ALA A 7 2.23 12.19 16.41
N ALA A 8 1.92 10.90 16.20
CA ALA A 8 0.63 10.47 15.72
C ALA A 8 -0.26 10.05 16.88
N ASP A 9 -1.54 10.43 16.85
CA ASP A 9 -2.54 9.91 17.79
C ASP A 9 -3.20 8.63 17.26
N VAL A 10 -3.34 8.56 15.92
CA VAL A 10 -4.02 7.47 15.22
C VAL A 10 -3.18 7.01 14.03
N ILE A 11 -3.05 5.69 13.87
CA ILE A 11 -2.53 5.06 12.66
C ILE A 11 -3.65 4.26 12.01
N VAL A 12 -3.98 4.62 10.77
CA VAL A 12 -4.91 3.84 9.94
C VAL A 12 -4.09 2.94 9.02
N TRP A 13 -4.11 1.64 9.30
CA TRP A 13 -3.36 0.66 8.52
C TRP A 13 -4.27 -0.06 7.52
N LEU A 14 -4.08 0.24 6.24
CA LEU A 14 -4.76 -0.42 5.13
C LEU A 14 -4.12 -1.78 4.81
N ASP A 15 -4.64 -2.83 5.42
CA ASP A 15 -4.21 -4.22 5.26
C ASP A 15 -5.18 -5.01 4.38
N LEU A 16 -5.41 -4.48 3.17
CA LEU A 16 -6.33 -5.10 2.22
C LEU A 16 -5.71 -6.37 1.61
N PRO A 17 -6.45 -7.49 1.51
CA PRO A 17 -6.03 -8.66 0.78
C PRO A 17 -5.57 -8.29 -0.63
N ARG A 18 -4.42 -8.83 -1.07
CA ARG A 18 -3.88 -8.56 -2.42
C ARG A 18 -4.90 -8.69 -3.54
N ARG A 19 -5.82 -9.67 -3.47
CA ARG A 19 -6.87 -9.87 -4.47
C ARG A 19 -7.79 -8.64 -4.65
N GLN A 20 -7.91 -7.79 -3.65
CA GLN A 20 -8.78 -6.62 -3.67
C GLN A 20 -8.11 -5.39 -4.29
N TYR A 21 -6.82 -5.14 -4.01
CA TYR A 21 -6.12 -3.96 -4.56
C TYR A 21 -5.34 -4.24 -5.84
N MET A 22 -4.94 -5.49 -6.11
CA MET A 22 -4.12 -5.84 -7.28
C MET A 22 -4.79 -5.47 -8.62
N PRO A 23 -6.11 -5.68 -8.84
CA PRO A 23 -6.74 -5.24 -10.09
C PRO A 23 -6.64 -3.73 -10.31
N ALA A 24 -6.85 -2.93 -9.26
CA ALA A 24 -6.74 -1.48 -9.32
C ALA A 24 -5.29 -1.02 -9.58
N LEU A 25 -4.31 -1.67 -8.94
CA LEU A 25 -2.89 -1.42 -9.17
C LEU A 25 -2.53 -1.70 -10.63
N THR A 26 -2.87 -2.89 -11.13
CA THR A 26 -2.57 -3.30 -12.52
C THR A 26 -3.23 -2.38 -13.53
N ALA A 27 -4.51 -2.03 -13.35
CA ALA A 27 -5.22 -1.12 -14.25
C ALA A 27 -4.58 0.27 -14.29
N ARG A 28 -4.17 0.81 -13.12
CA ARG A 28 -3.49 2.10 -13.03
C ARG A 28 -2.13 2.08 -13.71
N THR A 29 -1.32 1.06 -13.46
CA THR A 29 0.00 0.91 -14.10
C THR A 29 -0.13 0.69 -15.61
N LEU A 30 -1.13 -0.08 -16.07
CA LEU A 30 -1.39 -0.25 -17.49
C LEU A 30 -1.78 1.08 -18.15
N LYS A 31 -2.72 1.82 -17.53
CA LYS A 31 -3.12 3.16 -18.02
C LYS A 31 -1.91 4.07 -18.17
N ARG A 32 -1.06 4.15 -17.14
CA ARG A 32 0.17 4.97 -17.14
C ARG A 32 1.15 4.56 -18.22
N ALA A 33 1.33 3.26 -18.43
CA ALA A 33 2.21 2.75 -19.48
C ALA A 33 1.70 3.12 -20.89
N ILE A 34 0.38 3.13 -21.10
CA ILE A 34 -0.24 3.53 -22.37
C ILE A 34 -0.15 5.05 -22.56
N THR A 35 -0.47 5.84 -21.53
CA THR A 35 -0.45 7.30 -21.60
C THR A 35 0.96 7.89 -21.51
N ARG A 36 1.97 7.06 -21.23
CA ARG A 36 3.35 7.46 -20.93
C ARG A 36 3.42 8.54 -19.85
N GLU A 37 2.55 8.42 -18.85
CA GLU A 37 2.52 9.32 -17.70
C GLU A 37 3.88 9.29 -17.00
N GLU A 38 4.45 10.47 -16.78
CA GLU A 38 5.68 10.61 -16.02
C GLU A 38 5.32 10.58 -14.53
N LEU A 39 5.96 9.69 -13.79
CA LEU A 39 5.73 9.54 -12.35
C LEU A 39 6.55 10.55 -11.56
N TRP A 40 7.81 10.19 -11.27
CA TRP A 40 8.77 11.00 -10.54
C TRP A 40 10.14 10.82 -11.21
N ASN A 41 10.98 11.85 -11.18
CA ASN A 41 12.35 11.82 -11.71
C ASN A 41 12.45 11.36 -13.19
N GLY A 42 11.49 11.70 -14.06
CA GLY A 42 11.50 11.24 -15.45
C GLY A 42 11.09 9.77 -15.65
N ASN A 43 10.69 9.06 -14.60
CA ASN A 43 10.32 7.65 -14.69
C ASN A 43 9.01 7.47 -15.48
N ARG A 44 9.06 6.63 -16.51
CA ARG A 44 7.91 6.28 -17.37
C ARG A 44 7.76 4.77 -17.38
N GLU A 45 6.62 4.30 -16.89
CA GLU A 45 6.32 2.87 -16.86
C GLU A 45 6.21 2.34 -18.28
N ARG A 46 6.92 1.25 -18.61
CA ARG A 46 6.86 0.63 -19.94
C ARG A 46 5.96 -0.60 -19.90
N LEU A 47 5.15 -0.80 -20.94
CA LEU A 47 4.21 -1.93 -20.99
C LEU A 47 4.90 -3.29 -20.80
N ARG A 48 6.11 -3.45 -21.36
CA ARG A 48 6.92 -4.68 -21.20
C ARG A 48 7.36 -4.94 -19.75
N GLU A 49 7.49 -3.89 -18.94
CA GLU A 49 7.87 -3.99 -17.53
C GLU A 49 6.67 -4.45 -16.71
N LEU A 50 5.47 -3.97 -17.01
CA LEU A 50 4.22 -4.48 -16.41
C LEU A 50 4.01 -5.98 -16.69
N LEU A 51 4.23 -6.42 -17.95
CA LEU A 51 4.05 -7.82 -18.36
C LEU A 51 5.19 -8.75 -17.90
N SER A 52 6.26 -8.20 -17.34
CA SER A 52 7.38 -9.01 -16.86
C SER A 52 6.98 -9.80 -15.62
N LEU A 53 7.38 -11.07 -15.55
CA LEU A 53 7.28 -11.88 -14.33
C LEU A 53 8.42 -11.63 -13.34
N ASP A 54 9.41 -10.79 -13.72
CA ASP A 54 10.53 -10.39 -12.88
C ASP A 54 10.10 -9.32 -11.86
N PRO A 55 10.14 -9.59 -10.53
CA PRO A 55 9.77 -8.63 -9.50
C PRO A 55 10.66 -7.40 -9.45
N TYR A 56 11.87 -7.43 -10.02
CA TYR A 56 12.73 -6.25 -10.10
C TYR A 56 12.36 -5.34 -11.27
N ARG A 57 11.52 -5.82 -12.21
CA ARG A 57 11.08 -5.08 -13.39
C ARG A 57 9.61 -4.68 -13.33
N SER A 58 8.76 -5.52 -12.74
CA SER A 58 7.32 -5.30 -12.66
C SER A 58 6.89 -4.88 -11.26
N ILE A 59 6.35 -3.67 -11.13
CA ILE A 59 5.75 -3.20 -9.88
C ILE A 59 4.57 -4.09 -9.44
N VAL A 60 3.85 -4.67 -10.41
CA VAL A 60 2.74 -5.60 -10.16
C VAL A 60 3.27 -6.89 -9.55
N MET A 61 4.32 -7.49 -10.14
CA MET A 61 4.93 -8.69 -9.58
C MET A 61 5.59 -8.42 -8.24
N TRP A 62 6.30 -7.30 -8.11
CA TRP A 62 6.90 -6.90 -6.85
C TRP A 62 5.84 -6.79 -5.75
N ALA A 63 4.73 -6.09 -6.00
CA ALA A 63 3.65 -5.94 -5.03
C ALA A 63 3.02 -7.28 -4.64
N TRP A 64 2.98 -8.25 -5.57
CA TRP A 64 2.49 -9.59 -5.30
C TRP A 64 3.40 -10.39 -4.35
N TYR A 65 4.71 -10.40 -4.62
CA TYR A 65 5.69 -11.15 -3.84
C TYR A 65 6.00 -10.50 -2.50
N ASP A 66 6.05 -9.17 -2.46
CA ASP A 66 6.39 -8.40 -1.27
C ASP A 66 5.24 -8.33 -0.24
N TYR A 67 4.03 -8.73 -0.62
CA TYR A 67 2.83 -8.59 0.20
C TYR A 67 2.99 -9.18 1.61
N GLU A 68 3.31 -10.47 1.72
CA GLU A 68 3.42 -11.13 3.04
C GLU A 68 4.58 -10.57 3.86
N ARG A 69 5.71 -10.27 3.21
CA ARG A 69 6.88 -9.68 3.86
C ARG A 69 6.56 -8.31 4.46
N LYS A 70 5.90 -7.43 3.70
CA LYS A 70 5.47 -6.11 4.18
C LYS A 70 4.48 -6.24 5.32
N ARG A 71 3.50 -7.12 5.17
CA ARG A 71 2.49 -7.35 6.20
C ARG A 71 3.15 -7.78 7.51
N ALA A 72 3.98 -8.82 7.48
CA ALA A 72 4.71 -9.31 8.66
C ALA A 72 5.56 -8.20 9.31
N LYS A 73 6.27 -7.40 8.50
CA LYS A 73 7.06 -6.26 8.99
C LYS A 73 6.20 -5.24 9.76
N TYR A 74 5.01 -4.92 9.28
CA TYR A 74 4.13 -3.97 9.96
C TYR A 74 3.41 -4.60 11.16
N GLU A 75 3.08 -5.89 11.11
CA GLU A 75 2.56 -6.63 12.28
C GLU A 75 3.58 -6.62 13.43
N GLU A 76 4.83 -6.97 13.14
CA GLU A 76 5.92 -6.89 14.11
C GLU A 76 6.10 -5.47 14.62
N ARG A 77 6.12 -4.48 13.71
CA ARG A 77 6.29 -3.08 14.07
C ARG A 77 5.21 -2.61 15.04
N PHE A 78 3.93 -2.91 14.78
CA PHE A 78 2.85 -2.45 15.63
C PHE A 78 2.66 -3.28 16.91
N ALA A 79 3.35 -4.41 17.04
CA ALA A 79 3.40 -5.20 18.27
C ALA A 79 4.43 -4.66 19.30
N GLU A 80 5.33 -3.76 18.91
CA GLU A 80 6.34 -3.20 19.82
C GLU A 80 5.68 -2.28 20.88
N ASP A 81 6.04 -2.46 22.16
CA ASP A 81 5.43 -1.72 23.29
C ASP A 81 5.46 -0.20 23.16
N ARG A 82 6.50 0.33 22.50
CA ARG A 82 6.65 1.78 22.28
C ARG A 82 5.52 2.40 21.45
N TRP A 83 4.71 1.59 20.74
CA TRP A 83 3.59 2.06 19.93
C TRP A 83 2.22 1.82 20.57
N GLN A 84 2.15 1.31 21.81
CA GLN A 84 0.86 1.07 22.48
C GLN A 84 0.07 2.37 22.75
N HIS A 85 0.73 3.52 22.76
CA HIS A 85 0.06 4.82 22.85
C HIS A 85 -0.73 5.18 21.58
N LEU A 86 -0.50 4.50 20.47
CA LEU A 86 -1.15 4.76 19.19
C LEU A 86 -2.47 4.01 19.10
N ARG A 87 -3.52 4.71 18.69
CA ARG A 87 -4.74 4.05 18.26
C ARG A 87 -4.52 3.46 16.87
N LEU A 88 -4.36 2.14 16.78
CA LEU A 88 -4.20 1.42 15.52
C LEU A 88 -5.57 0.96 14.98
N GLU A 89 -5.97 1.50 13.84
CA GLU A 89 -7.17 1.09 13.09
C GLU A 89 -6.74 0.25 11.89
N ARG A 90 -6.82 -1.09 12.00
CA ARG A 90 -6.45 -2.01 10.91
C ARG A 90 -7.66 -2.33 10.04
N LEU A 91 -7.65 -1.83 8.81
CA LEU A 91 -8.74 -1.98 7.83
C LEU A 91 -8.36 -3.03 6.78
N ARG A 92 -9.14 -4.12 6.73
CA ARG A 92 -8.89 -5.32 5.92
C ARG A 92 -9.84 -5.47 4.72
N SER A 93 -10.77 -4.53 4.55
CA SER A 93 -11.68 -4.54 3.41
C SER A 93 -12.03 -3.13 2.93
N PRO A 94 -12.39 -2.95 1.64
CA PRO A 94 -12.95 -1.70 1.15
C PRO A 94 -14.22 -1.26 1.89
N ALA A 95 -14.98 -2.21 2.46
CA ALA A 95 -16.11 -1.89 3.32
C ALA A 95 -15.64 -1.19 4.59
N GLU A 96 -14.70 -1.80 5.34
CA GLU A 96 -14.10 -1.17 6.52
C GLU A 96 -13.48 0.19 6.22
N VAL A 97 -12.84 0.36 5.05
CA VAL A 97 -12.32 1.66 4.61
C VAL A 97 -13.44 2.68 4.42
N ARG A 98 -14.55 2.29 3.78
CA ARG A 98 -15.69 3.20 3.58
C ARG A 98 -16.37 3.53 4.91
N ASP A 99 -16.57 2.54 5.77
CA ASP A 99 -17.22 2.72 7.06
C ASP A 99 -16.37 3.62 7.97
N TRP A 100 -15.06 3.40 8.00
CA TRP A 100 -14.13 4.26 8.72
C TRP A 100 -14.14 5.69 8.16
N LEU A 101 -14.12 5.87 6.83
CA LEU A 101 -14.22 7.20 6.22
C LEU A 101 -15.57 7.88 6.51
N ALA A 102 -16.67 7.14 6.57
CA ALA A 102 -17.99 7.68 6.87
C ALA A 102 -18.10 8.11 8.35
N ALA A 103 -17.53 7.32 9.27
CA ALA A 103 -17.53 7.61 10.69
C ALA A 103 -16.61 8.79 11.08
N ASN A 104 -15.66 9.16 10.23
CA ASN A 104 -14.67 10.22 10.48
C ASN A 104 -14.76 11.38 9.48
N ARG A 105 -15.86 11.48 8.71
CA ARG A 105 -16.20 12.71 7.97
C ARG A 105 -16.85 13.69 8.93
N GLU A 106 -16.23 14.85 9.11
CA GLU A 106 -16.87 16.04 9.69
C GLU A 106 -18.04 16.53 8.82
#